data_AF-A0A8C2CUB8-F1
#
_entry.id   AF-A0A8C2CUB8-F1
#
_cell.length_a   1.000
_cell.length_b   1.000
_cell.length_c   1.000
_cell.angle_alpha   90.00
_cell.angle_beta   90.00
_cell.angle_gamma   90.00
#
_symmetry.space_group_name_H-M   'P 1'
#
loop_
_entity.id
_entity.type
_entity.pdbx_description
1 polymer ?
#
loop_
_entity_poly.entity_id
_entity_poly.type
_entity_poly.pdbx_seq_one_letter_code
_entity_poly.pdbx_strand_id
1 'polypeptide(L)'
;MASLGASFVQIRFDDILFYENCGGGSFGSVYRARWLSQDKEVAVKKLLKIEKEAEILSVLSHRNIIQFYGAILEAPNYGIVTDYASGGSQFDYLSSAESEDISMKQIMTWAMDIAKGMHYLHAEAPFTVIHRDLKSRNVVLTADAVPKICDFGASKFHSHTTHMSLVGTFPWMAPEVIQSLPVSETCDTYSYGVVLWEMLTREVPFKGLEGLQVAWLVVEKNERLTIPSSCPASFACLMRSCWVTEPKDRPLFKHILSTLESMWSDSHLPEECNTFLHNKAEWRCEIEATLERLKRLERDLSTKEQELKERERRLKMWERKLIEQSNIPFFLPVAAALSSELFVDSSVEEELSSEASCDGELQAIMREFDQMFPLEFPSVNLNSLTQGHKIPMPLSLAVFDSSDDSD
;
A
#
# COMPACT_ATOMS: atom_id res chain seq x y z
N MET A 1 25.13 -25.49 -4.31
CA MET A 1 24.30 -24.67 -3.41
C MET A 1 24.63 -25.10 -1.99
N ALA A 2 25.48 -24.34 -1.29
CA ALA A 2 25.70 -24.58 0.13
C ALA A 2 24.57 -23.88 0.88
N SER A 3 23.76 -24.61 1.64
CA SER A 3 22.97 -23.97 2.70
C SER A 3 23.98 -23.31 3.62
N LEU A 4 23.88 -22.00 3.86
CA LEU A 4 24.58 -21.37 4.96
C LEU A 4 24.09 -22.06 6.22
N GLY A 5 24.87 -23.03 6.71
CA GLY A 5 24.65 -23.67 8.00
C GLY A 5 24.99 -22.65 9.07
N ALA A 6 24.12 -21.66 9.27
CA ALA A 6 24.21 -20.78 10.42
C ALA A 6 23.89 -21.65 11.66
N SER A 7 24.94 -22.08 12.36
CA SER A 7 24.77 -22.68 13.69
C SER A 7 24.47 -21.55 14.67
N PHE A 8 23.22 -21.11 14.72
CA PHE A 8 22.76 -20.23 15.80
C PHE A 8 22.52 -21.04 17.08
N VAL A 9 22.57 -20.36 18.22
CA VAL A 9 22.35 -20.98 19.53
C VAL A 9 20.94 -21.56 19.58
N GLN A 10 20.84 -22.86 19.86
CA GLN A 10 19.57 -23.50 20.16
C GLN A 10 19.27 -23.32 21.65
N ILE A 11 18.13 -22.71 21.95
CA ILE A 11 17.66 -22.47 23.31
C ILE A 11 16.53 -23.47 23.60
N ARG A 12 16.62 -24.14 24.75
CA ARG A 12 15.60 -25.11 25.15
C ARG A 12 14.29 -24.43 25.49
N PHE A 13 13.16 -25.02 25.10
CA PHE A 13 11.86 -24.46 25.45
C PHE A 13 11.65 -24.40 26.97
N ASP A 14 12.07 -25.43 27.70
CA ASP A 14 11.98 -25.49 29.17
C ASP A 14 12.89 -24.47 29.89
N ASP A 15 13.85 -23.86 29.19
CA ASP A 15 14.75 -22.83 29.74
C ASP A 15 14.15 -21.41 29.59
N ILE A 16 12.94 -21.31 29.07
CA ILE A 16 12.19 -20.07 28.87
C ILE A 16 10.96 -20.05 29.77
N LEU A 17 10.91 -19.10 30.70
CA LEU A 17 9.72 -18.79 31.48
C LEU A 17 8.94 -17.66 30.80
N PHE A 18 7.81 -18.00 30.18
CA PHE A 18 6.94 -17.03 29.51
C PHE A 18 6.13 -16.18 30.51
N TYR A 19 5.97 -14.89 30.18
CA TYR A 19 5.11 -13.94 30.86
C TYR A 19 3.94 -13.54 29.93
N GLU A 20 3.65 -12.24 29.83
CA GLU A 20 2.58 -11.71 28.99
C GLU A 20 2.91 -11.74 27.47
N ASN A 21 1.85 -11.80 26.67
CA ASN A 21 1.92 -11.48 25.24
C ASN A 21 2.12 -9.96 25.11
N CYS A 22 3.24 -9.55 24.52
CA CYS A 22 3.61 -8.14 24.36
C CYS A 22 3.30 -7.60 22.96
N GLY A 23 2.77 -8.42 22.06
CA GLY A 23 2.34 -7.98 20.73
C GLY A 23 2.12 -9.15 19.76
N GLY A 24 1.35 -8.92 18.71
CA GLY A 24 1.15 -9.87 17.63
C GLY A 24 1.17 -9.16 16.29
N GLY A 25 2.18 -9.45 15.47
CA GLY A 25 2.26 -8.97 14.09
C GLY A 25 1.72 -10.01 13.11
N SER A 26 1.73 -9.68 11.82
CA SER A 26 1.44 -10.62 10.72
C SER A 26 2.36 -11.85 10.71
N PHE A 27 3.51 -11.76 11.38
CA PHE A 27 4.56 -12.78 11.41
C PHE A 27 4.64 -13.58 12.72
N GLY A 28 3.66 -13.42 13.63
CA GLY A 28 3.56 -14.20 14.87
C GLY A 28 3.41 -13.36 16.13
N SER A 29 3.03 -14.04 17.22
CA SER A 29 2.90 -13.45 18.56
C SER A 29 4.27 -13.37 19.24
N VAL A 30 4.54 -12.24 19.88
CA VAL A 30 5.74 -11.99 20.67
C VAL A 30 5.36 -12.01 22.16
N TYR A 31 6.14 -12.74 22.94
CA TYR A 31 5.96 -12.87 24.37
C TYR A 31 7.16 -12.29 25.09
N ARG A 32 6.91 -11.57 26.18
CA ARG A 32 7.95 -11.28 27.16
C ARG A 32 8.24 -12.57 27.93
N ALA A 33 9.51 -12.86 28.19
CA ALA A 33 9.92 -14.06 28.91
C ALA A 33 11.23 -13.84 29.66
N ARG A 34 11.58 -14.79 30.53
CA ARG A 34 12.90 -14.88 31.18
C ARG A 34 13.62 -16.12 30.71
N TRP A 35 14.84 -15.94 30.19
CA TRP A 35 15.78 -17.01 29.93
C TRP A 35 16.45 -17.41 31.25
N LEU A 36 16.09 -18.58 31.78
CA LEU A 36 16.38 -19.00 33.15
C LEU A 36 17.89 -19.21 33.37
N SER A 37 18.56 -19.96 32.50
CA SER A 37 20.00 -20.25 32.66
C SER A 37 20.92 -19.02 32.54
N GLN A 38 20.48 -17.98 31.84
CA GLN A 38 21.22 -16.72 31.66
C GLN A 38 20.75 -15.60 32.59
N ASP A 39 19.72 -15.86 33.39
CA ASP A 39 19.03 -14.88 34.22
C ASP A 39 18.68 -13.57 33.48
N LYS A 40 18.09 -13.70 32.29
CA LYS A 40 17.93 -12.57 31.36
C LYS A 40 16.50 -12.41 30.87
N GLU A 41 16.02 -11.18 30.82
CA GLU A 41 14.75 -10.86 30.19
C GLU A 41 14.89 -10.86 28.65
N VAL A 42 13.96 -11.51 27.97
CA VAL A 42 14.00 -11.76 26.53
C VAL A 42 12.62 -11.60 25.89
N ALA A 43 12.61 -11.32 24.59
CA ALA A 43 11.42 -11.41 23.76
C ALA A 43 11.45 -12.74 23.00
N VAL A 44 10.31 -13.43 22.94
CA VAL A 44 10.17 -14.70 22.21
C VAL A 44 9.07 -14.56 21.18
N LYS A 45 9.45 -14.48 19.90
CA LYS A 45 8.52 -14.51 18.77
C LYS A 45 8.17 -15.97 18.45
N LYS A 46 6.92 -16.36 18.65
CA LYS A 46 6.44 -17.71 18.36
C LYS A 46 6.22 -17.87 16.85
N LEU A 47 6.76 -18.96 16.30
CA LEU A 47 6.70 -19.29 14.88
C LEU A 47 6.05 -20.65 14.67
N LEU A 48 5.50 -20.88 13.46
CA LEU A 48 4.98 -22.20 13.07
C LEU A 48 6.09 -23.16 12.63
N LYS A 49 7.19 -22.64 12.11
CA LYS A 49 8.40 -23.35 11.71
C LYS A 49 9.58 -22.39 11.77
N ILE A 50 10.81 -22.90 11.79
CA ILE A 50 12.01 -22.06 11.64
C ILE A 50 11.92 -21.29 10.32
N GLU A 51 12.01 -19.96 10.44
CA GLU A 51 11.96 -19.03 9.32
C GLU A 51 13.37 -18.56 8.94
N LYS A 52 13.51 -18.10 7.69
CA LYS A 52 14.70 -17.40 7.18
C LYS A 52 15.12 -16.22 8.05
N GLU A 53 14.19 -15.67 8.82
CA GLU A 53 14.43 -14.61 9.79
C GLU A 53 15.55 -14.96 10.78
N ALA A 54 15.58 -16.21 11.29
CA ALA A 54 16.63 -16.64 12.22
C ALA A 54 18.02 -16.67 11.57
N GLU A 55 18.10 -17.08 10.30
CA GLU A 55 19.35 -17.07 9.53
C GLU A 55 19.86 -15.63 9.33
N ILE A 56 18.98 -14.71 8.94
CA ILE A 56 19.32 -13.29 8.78
C ILE A 56 19.79 -12.72 10.12
N LEU A 57 19.00 -12.87 11.17
CA LEU A 57 19.31 -12.32 12.49
C LEU A 57 20.59 -12.88 13.10
N SER A 58 20.94 -14.14 12.81
CA SER A 58 22.12 -14.80 13.38
C SER A 58 23.45 -14.15 13.02
N VAL A 59 23.50 -13.37 11.93
CA VAL A 59 24.73 -12.71 11.45
C VAL A 59 24.72 -11.19 11.68
N LEU A 60 23.68 -10.65 12.34
CA LEU A 60 23.53 -9.23 12.58
C LEU A 60 23.94 -8.87 14.02
N SER A 61 24.77 -7.85 14.17
CA SER A 61 25.09 -7.27 15.47
C SER A 61 25.38 -5.78 15.31
N HIS A 62 24.45 -4.95 15.80
CA HIS A 62 24.59 -3.50 15.80
C HIS A 62 23.71 -2.90 16.91
N ARG A 63 24.15 -1.80 17.51
CA ARG A 63 23.46 -1.16 18.67
C ARG A 63 21.99 -0.83 18.40
N ASN A 64 21.67 -0.47 17.15
CA ASN A 64 20.32 -0.09 16.71
C ASN A 64 19.57 -1.21 15.96
N ILE A 65 20.05 -2.44 16.05
CA ILE A 65 19.34 -3.66 15.62
C ILE A 65 19.01 -4.48 16.86
N ILE A 66 17.85 -5.14 16.87
CA ILE A 66 17.47 -6.02 17.98
C ILE A 66 18.47 -7.18 18.09
N GLN A 67 19.02 -7.42 19.29
CA GLN A 67 20.05 -8.44 19.45
C GLN A 67 19.40 -9.82 19.47
N PHE A 68 19.78 -10.66 18.52
CA PHE A 68 19.39 -12.06 18.47
C PHE A 68 20.23 -12.89 19.45
N TYR A 69 19.58 -13.75 20.23
CA TYR A 69 20.24 -14.65 21.17
C TYR A 69 20.25 -16.10 20.69
N GLY A 70 19.17 -16.54 20.05
CA GLY A 70 19.04 -17.92 19.60
C GLY A 70 17.63 -18.24 19.17
N ALA A 71 17.37 -19.53 18.94
CA ALA A 71 16.06 -20.00 18.53
C ALA A 71 15.67 -21.28 19.29
N ILE A 72 14.38 -21.43 19.52
CA ILE A 72 13.75 -22.64 20.05
C ILE A 72 13.34 -23.50 18.86
N LEU A 73 13.84 -24.75 18.83
CA LEU A 73 13.69 -25.67 17.70
C LEU A 73 13.05 -27.00 18.11
N GLU A 74 12.06 -26.96 19.00
CA GLU A 74 11.48 -28.13 19.64
C GLU A 74 10.00 -28.27 19.26
N ALA A 75 9.68 -29.05 18.22
CA ALA A 75 8.31 -29.23 17.76
C ALA A 75 7.35 -29.60 18.91
N PRO A 76 6.15 -28.97 19.01
CA PRO A 76 5.56 -27.98 18.10
C PRO A 76 5.97 -26.51 18.40
N ASN A 77 6.88 -26.28 19.33
CA ASN A 77 7.31 -24.97 19.80
C ASN A 77 8.53 -24.48 19.01
N TYR A 78 8.29 -23.60 18.05
CA TYR A 78 9.35 -22.86 17.37
C TYR A 78 9.31 -21.39 17.79
N GLY A 79 10.47 -20.78 17.93
CA GLY A 79 10.52 -19.35 18.20
C GLY A 79 11.92 -18.74 18.10
N ILE A 80 11.94 -17.43 17.90
CA ILE A 80 13.16 -16.62 17.90
C ILE A 80 13.26 -15.89 19.25
N VAL A 81 14.43 -15.96 19.88
CA VAL A 81 14.71 -15.32 21.17
C VAL A 81 15.63 -14.13 20.93
N THR A 82 15.18 -12.95 21.32
CA THR A 82 15.93 -11.69 21.19
C THR A 82 15.98 -10.93 22.50
N ASP A 83 16.73 -9.83 22.49
CA ASP A 83 16.64 -8.80 23.54
C ASP A 83 15.20 -8.31 23.72
N TYR A 84 14.82 -8.04 24.97
CA TYR A 84 13.55 -7.41 25.28
C TYR A 84 13.75 -5.90 25.43
N ALA A 85 13.08 -5.14 24.57
CA ALA A 85 13.07 -3.69 24.61
C ALA A 85 11.86 -3.21 25.44
N SER A 86 12.10 -2.88 26.71
CA SER A 86 11.05 -2.60 27.69
C SER A 86 10.25 -1.31 27.43
N GLY A 87 10.75 -0.39 26.59
CA GLY A 87 10.04 0.82 26.16
C GLY A 87 8.96 0.56 25.10
N GLY A 88 8.76 -0.70 24.68
CA GLY A 88 7.73 -1.06 23.70
C GLY A 88 8.05 -0.57 22.29
N SER A 89 7.03 -0.54 21.43
CA SER A 89 7.19 -0.05 20.06
C SER A 89 7.20 1.48 20.01
N GLN A 90 7.98 2.06 19.08
CA GLN A 90 8.00 3.49 18.84
C GLN A 90 6.62 4.00 18.41
N PHE A 91 5.84 3.19 17.68
CA PHE A 91 4.45 3.52 17.33
C PHE A 91 3.59 3.76 18.58
N ASP A 92 3.67 2.87 19.57
CA ASP A 92 2.88 2.98 20.80
C ASP A 92 3.36 4.17 21.65
N TYR A 93 4.69 4.38 21.72
CA TYR A 93 5.26 5.56 22.37
C TYR A 93 4.75 6.87 21.75
N LEU A 94 4.82 7.01 20.42
CA LEU A 94 4.38 8.21 19.70
C LEU A 94 2.87 8.45 19.81
N SER A 95 2.09 7.40 20.07
CA SER A 95 0.65 7.50 20.29
C SER A 95 0.28 7.82 21.74
N SER A 96 1.25 7.79 22.66
CA SER A 96 1.04 8.00 24.09
C SER A 96 1.19 9.47 24.48
N ALA A 97 0.66 9.82 25.66
CA ALA A 97 0.83 11.16 26.24
C ALA A 97 2.31 11.49 26.55
N GLU A 98 3.17 10.48 26.72
CA GLU A 98 4.61 10.67 26.98
C GLU A 98 5.33 11.32 25.79
N SER A 99 4.77 11.20 24.59
CA SER A 99 5.35 11.81 23.38
C SER A 99 5.15 13.32 23.29
N GLU A 100 4.30 13.92 24.13
CA GLU A 100 4.05 15.37 24.11
C GLU A 100 5.29 16.19 24.52
N ASP A 101 6.16 15.60 25.35
CA ASP A 101 7.40 16.22 25.83
C ASP A 101 8.64 15.85 24.99
N ILE A 102 8.45 15.23 23.80
CA ILE A 102 9.57 14.85 22.95
C ILE A 102 10.32 16.08 22.44
N SER A 103 11.61 16.16 22.76
CA SER A 103 12.47 17.26 22.29
C SER A 103 13.00 17.02 20.88
N MET A 104 13.34 18.10 20.17
CA MET A 104 14.07 18.02 18.89
C MET A 104 15.34 17.14 19.02
N LYS A 105 16.07 17.27 20.12
CA LYS A 105 17.28 16.48 20.40
C LYS A 105 16.98 14.99 20.41
N GLN A 106 15.87 14.58 21.00
CA GLN A 106 15.45 13.18 21.04
C GLN A 106 15.05 12.69 19.65
N ILE A 107 14.26 13.47 18.91
CA ILE A 107 13.87 13.16 17.52
C ILE A 107 15.11 12.97 16.64
N MET A 108 16.07 13.90 16.70
CA MET A 108 17.31 13.79 15.94
C MET A 108 18.13 12.56 16.35
N THR A 109 18.22 12.28 17.66
CA THR A 109 18.93 11.09 18.15
C THR A 109 18.30 9.83 17.60
N TRP A 110 16.97 9.70 17.64
CA TRP A 110 16.25 8.55 17.07
C TRP A 110 16.37 8.47 15.55
N ALA A 111 16.21 9.58 14.84
CA ALA A 111 16.36 9.65 13.40
C ALA A 111 17.75 9.17 12.95
N MET A 112 18.80 9.60 13.65
CA MET A 112 20.18 9.16 13.39
C MET A 112 20.39 7.69 13.75
N ASP A 113 19.90 7.23 14.90
CA ASP A 113 20.11 5.87 15.36
C ASP A 113 19.37 4.83 14.49
N ILE A 114 18.14 5.14 14.04
CA ILE A 114 17.43 4.31 13.06
C ILE A 114 18.19 4.32 11.73
N ALA A 115 18.65 5.49 11.26
CA ALA A 115 19.42 5.59 10.02
C ALA A 115 20.75 4.83 10.08
N LYS A 116 21.45 4.81 11.23
CA LYS A 116 22.65 4.00 11.46
C LYS A 116 22.33 2.51 11.41
N GLY A 117 21.25 2.07 12.06
CA GLY A 117 20.79 0.68 12.00
C GLY A 117 20.52 0.24 10.55
N MET A 118 19.82 1.06 9.78
CA MET A 118 19.55 0.77 8.38
C MET A 118 20.81 0.83 7.50
N HIS A 119 21.71 1.79 7.74
CA HIS A 119 23.00 1.83 7.05
C HIS A 119 23.81 0.55 7.27
N TYR A 120 23.85 0.08 8.52
CA TYR A 120 24.50 -1.18 8.87
C TYR A 120 23.92 -2.34 8.05
N LEU A 121 22.59 -2.49 8.00
CA LEU A 121 21.94 -3.55 7.23
C LEU A 121 22.27 -3.51 5.73
N HIS A 122 22.33 -2.31 5.15
CA HIS A 122 22.54 -2.14 3.72
C HIS A 122 24.01 -2.31 3.30
N ALA A 123 24.95 -1.82 4.12
CA ALA A 123 26.33 -1.59 3.68
C ALA A 123 27.43 -2.19 4.57
N GLU A 124 27.17 -2.50 5.84
CA GLU A 124 28.22 -2.91 6.79
C GLU A 124 28.07 -4.35 7.29
N ALA A 125 26.84 -4.88 7.29
CA ALA A 125 26.57 -6.26 7.64
C ALA A 125 27.29 -7.24 6.70
N PRO A 126 27.54 -8.50 7.13
CA PRO A 126 28.22 -9.50 6.31
C PRO A 126 27.58 -9.74 4.93
N PHE A 127 26.28 -9.51 4.84
CA PHE A 127 25.51 -9.51 3.61
C PHE A 127 24.55 -8.33 3.63
N THR A 128 24.31 -7.70 2.47
CA THR A 128 23.29 -6.66 2.33
C THR A 128 21.91 -7.24 2.60
N VAL A 129 21.24 -6.69 3.61
CA VAL A 129 19.87 -7.03 4.03
C VAL A 129 18.94 -5.88 3.71
N ILE A 130 17.89 -6.12 2.91
CA ILE A 130 16.80 -5.15 2.71
C ILE A 130 15.69 -5.51 3.69
N HIS A 131 15.25 -4.54 4.51
CA HIS A 131 14.30 -4.76 5.59
C HIS A 131 12.90 -5.06 5.06
N ARG A 132 12.42 -4.24 4.10
CA ARG A 132 11.12 -4.31 3.40
C ARG A 132 9.86 -4.05 4.22
N ASP A 133 9.95 -4.10 5.55
CA ASP A 133 8.85 -3.79 6.46
C ASP A 133 9.28 -2.80 7.55
N LEU A 134 10.08 -1.79 7.20
CA LEU A 134 10.47 -0.76 8.16
C LEU A 134 9.25 0.10 8.50
N LYS A 135 8.92 0.21 9.78
CA LYS A 135 7.82 1.02 10.32
C LYS A 135 8.04 1.27 11.79
N SER A 136 7.36 2.27 12.34
CA SER A 136 7.45 2.63 13.77
C SER A 136 7.02 1.49 14.71
N ARG A 137 6.19 0.53 14.27
CA ARG A 137 5.89 -0.70 15.03
C ARG A 137 7.06 -1.69 15.10
N ASN A 138 7.94 -1.65 14.10
CA ASN A 138 9.13 -2.50 13.97
C ASN A 138 10.41 -1.77 14.43
N VAL A 139 10.24 -0.67 15.16
CA VAL A 139 11.29 0.00 15.91
C VAL A 139 10.87 -0.05 17.37
N VAL A 140 11.65 -0.71 18.22
CA VAL A 140 11.38 -0.82 19.66
C VAL A 140 12.38 0.00 20.47
N LEU A 141 11.94 0.52 21.61
CA LEU A 141 12.76 1.37 22.48
C LEU A 141 13.28 0.58 23.69
N THR A 142 14.58 0.66 23.97
CA THR A 142 15.14 0.13 25.22
C THR A 142 14.72 0.98 26.43
N ALA A 143 15.05 0.51 27.64
CA ALA A 143 14.87 1.29 28.87
C ALA A 143 15.53 2.68 28.82
N ASP A 144 16.68 2.79 28.13
CA ASP A 144 17.42 4.04 27.93
C ASP A 144 16.95 4.83 26.69
N ALA A 145 15.76 4.51 26.16
CA ALA A 145 15.18 5.12 24.96
C ALA A 145 16.07 5.01 23.71
N VAL A 146 16.87 3.95 23.57
CA VAL A 146 17.64 3.68 22.35
C VAL A 146 16.77 2.87 21.39
N PRO A 147 16.59 3.30 20.12
CA PRO A 147 15.78 2.56 19.17
C PRO A 147 16.55 1.37 18.62
N LYS A 148 15.85 0.24 18.50
CA LYS A 148 16.32 -1.01 17.91
C LYS A 148 15.32 -1.47 16.84
N ILE A 149 15.80 -1.68 15.63
CA ILE A 149 15.01 -2.20 14.51
C ILE A 149 14.81 -3.70 14.73
N CYS A 150 13.57 -4.16 14.57
CA CYS A 150 13.16 -5.55 14.76
C CYS A 150 12.24 -6.04 13.63
N ASP A 151 11.83 -7.31 13.71
CA ASP A 151 10.94 -7.98 12.76
C ASP A 151 11.50 -8.07 11.32
N PHE A 152 12.37 -9.06 11.14
CA PHE A 152 13.06 -9.32 9.87
C PHE A 152 12.34 -10.41 9.05
N GLY A 153 11.09 -10.75 9.39
CA GLY A 153 10.32 -11.81 8.73
C GLY A 153 10.09 -11.56 7.24
N ALA A 154 9.97 -10.29 6.83
CA ALA A 154 9.86 -9.88 5.43
C ALA A 154 11.22 -9.62 4.76
N SER A 155 12.31 -9.58 5.54
CA SER A 155 13.62 -9.19 5.07
C SER A 155 14.25 -10.24 4.16
N LYS A 156 15.12 -9.79 3.26
CA LYS A 156 15.83 -10.66 2.33
C LYS A 156 17.26 -10.19 2.13
N PHE A 157 18.15 -11.16 1.93
CA PHE A 157 19.41 -10.89 1.25
C PHE A 157 19.12 -10.41 -0.18
N HIS A 158 19.92 -9.46 -0.65
CA HIS A 158 19.75 -8.82 -1.96
C HIS A 158 19.62 -9.82 -3.14
N SER A 159 20.13 -11.05 -3.01
CA SER A 159 20.06 -12.11 -4.02
C SER A 159 18.72 -12.88 -4.11
N HIS A 160 17.72 -12.55 -3.30
CA HIS A 160 16.44 -13.28 -3.26
C HIS A 160 15.25 -12.42 -3.74
N THR A 161 14.85 -12.62 -5.00
CA THR A 161 13.60 -12.09 -5.58
C THR A 161 12.44 -13.06 -5.38
N THR A 162 11.47 -12.73 -4.51
CA THR A 162 10.14 -13.36 -4.48
C THR A 162 9.07 -12.35 -4.07
N HIS A 163 7.83 -12.61 -4.49
CA HIS A 163 6.62 -11.85 -4.14
C HIS A 163 6.38 -11.79 -2.63
N MET A 164 5.70 -10.73 -2.15
CA MET A 164 5.35 -10.53 -0.73
C MET A 164 3.86 -10.76 -0.50
N SER A 165 3.49 -11.26 0.68
CA SER A 165 2.10 -11.26 1.15
C SER A 165 1.71 -9.85 1.58
N LEU A 166 0.68 -9.31 0.94
CA LEU A 166 0.39 -7.88 0.87
C LEU A 166 -0.78 -7.51 1.80
N VAL A 167 -0.58 -7.49 3.11
CA VAL A 167 -1.67 -7.07 4.03
C VAL A 167 -1.19 -6.10 5.10
N GLY A 168 -1.82 -4.92 5.14
CA GLY A 168 -1.98 -4.12 6.36
C GLY A 168 -0.97 -2.99 6.63
N THR A 169 0.10 -2.83 5.85
CA THR A 169 1.18 -1.85 6.14
C THR A 169 1.42 -0.83 5.01
N PHE A 170 0.41 -0.57 4.17
CA PHE A 170 0.56 0.32 3.01
C PHE A 170 1.12 1.73 3.29
N PRO A 171 0.81 2.40 4.41
CA PRO A 171 1.33 3.75 4.67
C PRO A 171 2.86 3.87 4.66
N TRP A 172 3.58 2.81 5.02
CA TRP A 172 5.05 2.79 5.07
C TRP A 172 5.68 2.20 3.81
N MET A 173 4.91 1.59 2.91
CA MET A 173 5.43 0.87 1.76
C MET A 173 5.74 1.82 0.60
N ALA A 174 6.89 1.63 -0.03
CA ALA A 174 7.26 2.36 -1.24
C ALA A 174 6.35 1.95 -2.43
N PRO A 175 6.10 2.85 -3.42
CA PRO A 175 5.23 2.57 -4.56
C PRO A 175 5.58 1.29 -5.32
N GLU A 176 6.87 1.03 -5.54
CA GLU A 176 7.37 -0.17 -6.24
C GLU A 176 7.14 -1.45 -5.44
N VAL A 177 7.13 -1.36 -4.11
CA VAL A 177 6.84 -2.50 -3.22
C VAL A 177 5.35 -2.84 -3.29
N ILE A 178 4.49 -1.82 -3.27
CA ILE A 178 3.02 -1.98 -3.40
C ILE A 178 2.67 -2.64 -4.73
N GLN A 179 3.31 -2.20 -5.81
CA GLN A 179 3.09 -2.72 -7.17
C GLN A 179 3.79 -4.05 -7.44
N SER A 180 4.52 -4.62 -6.47
CA SER A 180 5.37 -5.82 -6.67
C SER A 180 6.37 -5.68 -7.83
N LEU A 181 6.86 -4.46 -8.08
CA LEU A 181 7.92 -4.16 -9.05
C LEU A 181 9.30 -4.54 -8.48
N PRO A 182 10.38 -4.52 -9.29
CA PRO A 182 11.73 -4.72 -8.79
C PRO A 182 12.07 -3.76 -7.64
N VAL A 183 12.42 -4.33 -6.49
CA VAL A 183 12.71 -3.60 -5.25
C VAL A 183 14.21 -3.43 -5.07
N SER A 184 14.63 -2.24 -4.68
CA SER A 184 16.00 -1.94 -4.23
C SER A 184 16.03 -1.58 -2.75
N GLU A 185 17.21 -1.40 -2.16
CA GLU A 185 17.35 -1.02 -0.74
C GLU A 185 16.69 0.32 -0.39
N THR A 186 16.49 1.21 -1.37
CA THR A 186 15.83 2.50 -1.17
C THR A 186 14.31 2.40 -0.97
N CYS A 187 13.72 1.20 -1.01
CA CYS A 187 12.38 1.01 -0.46
C CYS A 187 12.36 1.29 1.05
N ASP A 188 13.42 0.91 1.77
CA ASP A 188 13.54 1.18 3.20
C ASP A 188 13.77 2.68 3.46
N THR A 189 14.40 3.40 2.52
CA THR A 189 14.50 4.88 2.57
C THR A 189 13.12 5.53 2.56
N TYR A 190 12.20 5.06 1.70
CA TYR A 190 10.84 5.57 1.67
C TYR A 190 10.14 5.36 3.02
N SER A 191 10.23 4.14 3.54
CA SER A 191 9.68 3.78 4.84
C SER A 191 10.27 4.60 5.99
N TYR A 192 11.58 4.86 5.97
CA TYR A 192 12.25 5.74 6.92
C TYR A 192 11.70 7.17 6.89
N GLY A 193 11.39 7.70 5.70
CA GLY A 193 10.74 9.01 5.56
C GLY A 193 9.39 9.07 6.28
N VAL A 194 8.62 7.97 6.26
CA VAL A 194 7.35 7.85 6.99
C VAL A 194 7.57 7.81 8.50
N VAL A 195 8.54 7.02 8.97
CA VAL A 195 8.91 6.96 10.40
C VAL A 195 9.40 8.32 10.91
N LEU A 196 10.16 9.06 10.11
CA LEU A 196 10.58 10.42 10.42
C LEU A 196 9.39 11.38 10.53
N TRP A 197 8.43 11.28 9.61
CA TRP A 197 7.19 12.05 9.67
C TRP A 197 6.39 11.75 10.93
N GLU A 198 6.28 10.47 11.33
CA GLU A 198 5.60 10.07 12.56
C GLU A 198 6.26 10.67 13.81
N MET A 199 7.60 10.68 13.88
CA MET A 199 8.32 11.30 15.00
C MET A 199 8.05 12.81 15.10
N LEU A 200 7.91 13.49 13.97
CA LEU A 200 7.66 14.94 13.92
C LEU A 200 6.20 15.29 14.23
N THR A 201 5.25 14.54 13.67
CA THR A 201 3.82 14.87 13.78
C THR A 201 3.13 14.16 14.95
N ARG A 202 3.66 13.04 15.41
CA ARG A 202 2.98 12.11 16.34
C ARG A 202 1.56 11.79 15.87
N GLU A 203 1.36 11.69 14.55
CA GLU A 203 0.10 11.31 13.93
C GLU A 203 0.24 9.94 13.28
N VAL A 204 -0.88 9.21 13.16
CA VAL A 204 -0.90 7.95 12.42
C VAL A 204 -0.93 8.26 10.92
N PRO A 205 -0.02 7.68 10.11
CA PRO A 205 0.06 8.00 8.68
C PRO A 205 -1.22 7.55 7.97
N PHE A 206 -1.81 8.45 7.18
CA PHE A 206 -3.10 8.25 6.50
C PHE A 206 -4.24 7.78 7.43
N LYS A 207 -4.32 8.35 8.64
CA LYS A 207 -5.30 7.95 9.67
C LYS A 207 -6.74 7.86 9.14
N GLY A 208 -7.31 6.66 9.27
CA GLY A 208 -8.71 6.38 8.94
C GLY A 208 -9.00 6.24 7.45
N LEU A 209 -7.98 6.09 6.61
CA LEU A 209 -8.12 5.62 5.23
C LEU A 209 -7.93 4.09 5.19
N GLU A 210 -8.60 3.43 4.26
CA GLU A 210 -8.44 1.99 4.07
C GLU A 210 -7.09 1.65 3.40
N GLY A 211 -6.56 0.47 3.68
CA GLY A 211 -5.23 0.08 3.18
C GLY A 211 -5.11 0.12 1.65
N LEU A 212 -6.10 -0.41 0.93
CA LEU A 212 -6.12 -0.40 -0.54
C LEU A 212 -6.27 1.00 -1.11
N GLN A 213 -7.00 1.88 -0.42
CA GLN A 213 -7.12 3.28 -0.80
C GLN A 213 -5.77 4.00 -0.67
N VAL A 214 -5.05 3.79 0.43
CA VAL A 214 -3.70 4.33 0.62
C VAL A 214 -2.77 3.82 -0.49
N ALA A 215 -2.82 2.53 -0.80
CA ALA A 215 -2.04 1.95 -1.88
C ALA A 215 -2.29 2.65 -3.22
N TRP A 216 -3.56 2.84 -3.58
CA TRP A 216 -3.93 3.54 -4.81
C TRP A 216 -3.50 5.01 -4.82
N LEU A 217 -3.66 5.74 -3.71
CA LEU A 217 -3.24 7.14 -3.61
C LEU A 217 -1.72 7.29 -3.79
N VAL A 218 -0.94 6.44 -3.14
CA VAL A 218 0.53 6.47 -3.19
C VAL A 218 1.04 6.13 -4.60
N VAL A 219 0.44 5.13 -5.24
CA VAL A 219 0.86 4.62 -6.55
C VAL A 219 0.32 5.45 -7.71
N GLU A 220 -1.00 5.64 -7.79
CA GLU A 220 -1.66 6.24 -8.96
C GLU A 220 -1.80 7.75 -8.89
N LYS A 221 -1.90 8.32 -7.69
CA LYS A 221 -2.00 9.78 -7.50
C LYS A 221 -0.70 10.43 -7.08
N ASN A 222 0.34 9.62 -6.85
CA ASN A 222 1.60 10.08 -6.30
C ASN A 222 1.42 10.90 -4.99
N GLU A 223 0.37 10.58 -4.23
CA GLU A 223 0.05 11.25 -2.97
C GLU A 223 1.11 10.87 -1.92
N ARG A 224 1.44 11.82 -1.04
CA ARG A 224 2.35 11.62 0.10
C ARG A 224 1.71 12.20 1.35
N LEU A 225 2.29 11.90 2.51
CA LEU A 225 1.86 12.47 3.77
C LEU A 225 2.04 14.00 3.77
N THR A 226 1.05 14.70 4.31
CA THR A 226 1.10 16.16 4.43
C THR A 226 2.24 16.56 5.34
N ILE A 227 3.20 17.31 4.81
CA ILE A 227 4.22 18.00 5.61
C ILE A 227 3.62 19.35 6.01
N PRO A 228 3.38 19.63 7.30
CA PRO A 228 2.77 20.88 7.68
C PRO A 228 3.63 22.09 7.31
N SER A 229 2.99 23.20 6.99
CA SER A 229 3.64 24.38 6.43
C SER A 229 4.73 25.00 7.33
N SER A 230 4.58 24.86 8.65
CA SER A 230 5.51 25.33 9.68
C SER A 230 6.64 24.32 10.02
N CYS A 231 6.69 23.16 9.36
CA CYS A 231 7.75 22.19 9.55
C CYS A 231 9.11 22.78 9.13
N PRO A 232 10.19 22.64 9.93
CA PRO A 232 11.50 23.17 9.55
C PRO A 232 11.94 22.66 8.18
N ALA A 233 12.47 23.56 7.35
CA ALA A 233 12.73 23.28 5.94
C ALA A 233 13.68 22.10 5.73
N SER A 234 14.65 21.92 6.62
CA SER A 234 15.60 20.81 6.59
C SER A 234 14.93 19.44 6.71
N PHE A 235 14.02 19.26 7.69
CA PHE A 235 13.22 18.04 7.83
C PHE A 235 12.27 17.85 6.65
N ALA A 236 11.62 18.92 6.19
CA ALA A 236 10.72 18.86 5.04
C ALA A 236 11.45 18.43 3.76
N CYS A 237 12.65 18.96 3.50
CA CYS A 237 13.50 18.57 2.39
C CYS A 237 13.94 17.10 2.50
N LEU A 238 14.36 16.66 3.68
CA LEU A 238 14.75 15.27 3.91
C LEU A 238 13.58 14.30 3.65
N MET A 239 12.41 14.55 4.22
CA MET A 239 11.21 13.73 3.98
C MET A 239 10.83 13.67 2.49
N ARG A 240 10.83 14.82 1.79
CA ARG A 240 10.55 14.86 0.34
C ARG A 240 11.56 14.05 -0.46
N SER A 241 12.85 14.11 -0.10
CA SER A 241 13.90 13.33 -0.78
C SER A 241 13.72 11.81 -0.57
N CYS A 242 13.23 11.39 0.60
CA CYS A 242 12.92 9.98 0.88
C CYS A 242 11.71 9.48 0.07
N TRP A 243 10.76 10.36 -0.26
CA TRP A 243 9.49 10.02 -0.89
C TRP A 243 9.44 10.22 -2.41
N VAL A 244 10.58 10.48 -3.04
CA VAL A 244 10.68 10.54 -4.50
C VAL A 244 10.14 9.24 -5.11
N THR A 245 9.31 9.36 -6.15
CA THR A 245 8.65 8.23 -6.80
C THR A 245 9.67 7.23 -7.32
N GLU A 246 10.67 7.74 -8.03
CA GLU A 246 11.72 6.95 -8.66
C GLU A 246 12.75 6.45 -7.61
N PRO A 247 12.89 5.12 -7.40
CA PRO A 247 13.68 4.60 -6.27
C PRO A 247 15.17 4.97 -6.30
N LYS A 248 15.77 5.09 -7.49
CA LYS A 248 17.20 5.44 -7.68
C LYS A 248 17.53 6.88 -7.28
N ASP A 249 16.52 7.76 -7.24
CA ASP A 249 16.70 9.17 -6.93
C ASP A 249 16.57 9.43 -5.42
N ARG A 250 16.17 8.41 -4.64
CA ARG A 250 16.12 8.49 -3.17
C ARG A 250 17.54 8.39 -2.58
N PRO A 251 17.82 9.10 -1.48
CA PRO A 251 19.13 9.04 -0.84
C PRO A 251 19.38 7.68 -0.19
N LEU A 252 20.62 7.20 -0.29
CA LEU A 252 21.11 6.09 0.54
C LEU A 252 21.23 6.54 2.00
N PHE A 253 21.18 5.61 2.95
CA PHE A 253 21.29 5.93 4.38
C PHE A 253 22.59 6.66 4.75
N LYS A 254 23.70 6.42 4.04
CA LYS A 254 24.94 7.21 4.18
C LYS A 254 24.71 8.71 3.93
N HIS A 255 23.93 9.06 2.90
CA HIS A 255 23.60 10.45 2.58
C HIS A 255 22.59 11.05 3.57
N ILE A 256 21.65 10.23 4.05
CA ILE A 256 20.72 10.62 5.12
C ILE A 256 21.49 10.97 6.39
N LEU A 257 22.44 10.13 6.81
CA LEU A 257 23.29 10.39 7.98
C LEU A 257 24.08 11.68 7.84
N SER A 258 24.72 11.91 6.68
CA SER A 258 25.44 13.17 6.43
C SER A 258 24.51 14.40 6.49
N THR A 259 23.29 14.27 5.97
CA THR A 259 22.27 15.33 6.07
C THR A 259 21.89 15.60 7.53
N LEU A 260 21.65 14.55 8.32
CA LEU A 260 21.30 14.68 9.74
C LEU A 260 22.44 15.26 10.58
N GLU A 261 23.70 14.91 10.29
CA GLU A 261 24.87 15.51 10.95
C GLU A 261 25.00 17.01 10.66
N SER A 262 24.73 17.41 9.41
CA SER A 262 24.65 18.83 9.04
C SER A 262 23.52 19.54 9.77
N MET A 263 22.35 18.90 9.88
CA MET A 263 21.19 19.43 10.62
C MET A 263 21.48 19.55 12.13
N TRP A 264 22.19 18.58 12.71
CA TRP A 264 22.58 18.61 14.13
C TRP A 264 23.50 19.79 14.46
N SER A 265 24.31 20.20 13.49
CA SER A 265 25.27 21.29 13.65
C SER A 265 24.65 22.68 13.42
N ASP A 266 23.39 22.75 12.97
CA ASP A 266 22.66 23.99 12.75
C ASP A 266 22.18 24.58 14.10
N SER A 267 22.64 25.79 14.43
CA SER A 267 22.30 26.46 15.68
C SER A 267 20.85 26.98 15.73
N HIS A 268 20.19 27.18 14.59
CA HIS A 268 18.82 27.71 14.52
C HIS A 268 17.77 26.61 14.54
N LEU A 269 18.09 25.43 14.02
CA LEU A 269 17.15 24.32 13.90
C LEU A 269 16.49 23.87 15.22
N PRO A 270 17.17 23.86 16.38
CA PRO A 270 16.53 23.48 17.64
C PRO A 270 15.36 24.39 18.02
N GLU A 271 15.49 25.71 17.81
CA GLU A 271 14.43 26.68 18.13
C GLU A 271 13.25 26.50 17.17
N GLU A 272 13.50 26.48 15.86
CA GLU A 272 12.47 26.28 14.83
C GLU A 272 11.70 24.96 15.04
N CYS A 273 12.43 23.88 15.33
CA CYS A 273 11.83 22.57 15.52
C CYS A 273 11.04 22.49 16.83
N ASN A 274 11.53 23.04 17.94
CA ASN A 274 10.77 23.05 19.19
C ASN A 274 9.49 23.90 19.06
N THR A 275 9.55 25.05 18.38
CA THR A 275 8.36 25.85 18.05
C THR A 275 7.36 25.03 17.24
N PHE A 276 7.83 24.31 16.21
CA PHE A 276 6.98 23.41 15.43
C PHE A 276 6.34 22.30 16.28
N LEU A 277 7.11 21.62 17.13
CA LEU A 277 6.64 20.49 17.95
C LEU A 277 5.57 20.93 18.97
N HIS A 278 5.75 22.09 19.60
CA HIS A 278 4.78 22.63 20.56
C HIS A 278 3.54 23.23 19.88
N ASN A 279 3.65 23.66 18.62
CA ASN A 279 2.54 24.24 17.87
C ASN A 279 1.65 23.21 17.15
N LYS A 280 1.57 21.98 17.69
CA LYS A 280 0.80 20.87 17.09
C LYS A 280 -0.67 21.23 16.85
N ALA A 281 -1.29 21.99 17.76
CA ALA A 281 -2.69 22.36 17.63
C ALA A 281 -3.00 23.18 16.36
N GLU A 282 -2.08 24.05 15.92
CA GLU A 282 -2.28 24.86 14.73
C GLU A 282 -2.11 24.04 13.46
N TRP A 283 -0.98 23.34 13.31
CA TRP A 283 -0.68 22.65 12.05
C TRP A 283 -1.40 21.31 11.88
N ARG A 284 -1.94 20.71 12.96
CA ARG A 284 -2.74 19.48 12.87
C ARG A 284 -3.96 19.64 11.96
N CYS A 285 -4.54 20.85 11.90
CA CYS A 285 -5.66 21.11 11.00
C CYS A 285 -5.30 20.94 9.52
N GLU A 286 -4.03 21.14 9.13
CA GLU A 286 -3.56 20.93 7.74
C GLU A 286 -3.59 19.44 7.36
N ILE A 287 -3.14 18.58 8.28
CA ILE A 287 -3.18 17.12 8.10
C ILE A 287 -4.63 16.64 8.07
N GLU A 288 -5.45 17.08 9.04
CA GLU A 288 -6.87 16.71 9.11
C GLU A 288 -7.65 17.16 7.87
N ALA A 289 -7.39 18.37 7.35
CA ALA A 289 -8.01 18.87 6.12
C ALA A 289 -7.63 18.01 4.90
N THR A 290 -6.39 17.54 4.84
CA THR A 290 -5.95 16.63 3.78
C THR A 290 -6.65 15.27 3.88
N LEU A 291 -6.75 14.71 5.08
CA LEU A 291 -7.44 13.43 5.30
C LEU A 291 -8.92 13.52 4.93
N GLU A 292 -9.60 14.61 5.29
CA GLU A 292 -11.00 14.83 4.92
C GLU A 292 -11.17 14.97 3.40
N ARG A 293 -10.26 15.68 2.72
CA ARG A 293 -10.23 15.76 1.26
C ARG A 293 -10.12 14.38 0.62
N LEU A 294 -9.21 13.54 1.11
CA LEU A 294 -8.97 12.20 0.58
C LEU A 294 -10.17 11.26 0.80
N LYS A 295 -10.79 11.30 1.99
CA LYS A 295 -12.01 10.54 2.30
C LYS A 295 -13.22 10.99 1.46
N ARG A 296 -13.33 12.28 1.16
CA ARG A 296 -14.36 12.79 0.27
C ARG A 296 -14.16 12.28 -1.16
N LEU A 297 -12.92 12.33 -1.67
CA LEU A 297 -12.60 11.82 -3.01
C LEU A 297 -12.96 10.34 -3.17
N GLU A 298 -12.75 9.53 -2.15
CA GLU A 298 -13.16 8.12 -2.15
C GLU A 298 -14.68 7.93 -2.20
N ARG A 299 -15.43 8.68 -1.38
CA ARG A 299 -16.91 8.65 -1.43
C ARG A 299 -17.43 9.03 -2.80
N ASP A 300 -16.85 10.06 -3.41
CA ASP A 300 -17.20 10.51 -4.75
C ASP A 300 -16.85 9.44 -5.80
N LEU A 301 -15.67 8.81 -5.70
CA LEU A 301 -15.23 7.74 -6.62
C LEU A 301 -16.11 6.49 -6.51
N SER A 302 -16.44 6.06 -5.29
CA SER A 302 -17.34 4.93 -5.02
C SER A 302 -18.73 5.17 -5.59
N THR A 303 -19.26 6.39 -5.45
CA THR A 303 -20.54 6.78 -6.05
C THR A 303 -20.49 6.69 -7.58
N LYS A 304 -19.41 7.19 -8.20
CA LYS A 304 -19.21 7.12 -9.66
C LYS A 304 -19.08 5.69 -10.17
N GLU A 305 -18.41 4.80 -9.45
CA GLU A 305 -18.34 3.38 -9.81
C GLU A 305 -19.71 2.70 -9.79
N GLN A 306 -20.57 3.01 -8.81
CA GLN A 306 -21.93 2.48 -8.75
C GLN A 306 -22.77 2.97 -9.93
N GLU A 307 -22.68 4.26 -10.27
CA GLU A 307 -23.34 4.83 -11.45
C GLU A 307 -22.89 4.12 -12.75
N LEU A 308 -21.59 3.86 -12.90
CA LEU A 308 -21.04 3.15 -14.06
C LEU A 308 -21.52 1.70 -14.14
N LYS A 309 -21.51 0.95 -13.03
CA LYS A 309 -22.02 -0.42 -12.97
C LYS A 309 -23.51 -0.50 -13.33
N GLU A 310 -24.29 0.47 -12.86
CA GLU A 310 -25.71 0.57 -13.21
C GLU A 310 -25.92 0.87 -14.69
N ARG A 311 -25.14 1.80 -15.27
CA ARG A 311 -25.13 2.07 -16.71
C ARG A 311 -24.74 0.84 -17.53
N GLU A 312 -23.72 0.10 -17.10
CA GLU A 312 -23.28 -1.14 -17.76
C GLU A 312 -24.38 -2.21 -17.73
N ARG A 313 -25.08 -2.38 -16.60
CA ARG A 313 -26.24 -3.28 -16.50
C ARG A 313 -27.36 -2.89 -17.45
N ARG A 314 -27.66 -1.59 -17.54
CA ARG A 314 -28.68 -1.07 -18.47
C ARG A 314 -28.30 -1.32 -19.93
N LEU A 315 -27.04 -1.05 -20.29
CA LEU A 315 -26.53 -1.33 -21.64
C LEU A 315 -26.64 -2.81 -21.98
N LYS A 316 -26.23 -3.72 -21.07
CA LYS A 316 -26.39 -5.17 -21.27
C LYS A 316 -27.86 -5.61 -21.40
N MET A 317 -28.77 -4.99 -20.64
CA MET A 317 -30.21 -5.26 -20.79
C MET A 317 -30.74 -4.77 -22.14
N TRP A 318 -30.30 -3.59 -22.58
CA TRP A 318 -30.72 -3.02 -23.86
C TRP A 318 -30.17 -3.80 -25.05
N GLU A 319 -28.90 -4.22 -24.98
CA GLU A 319 -28.28 -5.11 -25.97
C GLU A 319 -29.05 -6.44 -26.09
N ARG A 320 -29.44 -7.06 -24.96
CA ARG A 320 -30.29 -8.26 -24.97
C ARG A 320 -31.64 -8.01 -25.64
N LYS A 321 -32.29 -6.87 -25.35
CA LYS A 321 -33.58 -6.51 -25.98
C LYS A 321 -33.44 -6.32 -27.50
N LEU A 322 -32.36 -5.68 -27.96
CA LEU A 322 -32.08 -5.54 -29.39
C LEU A 322 -31.87 -6.90 -30.06
N ILE A 323 -31.13 -7.80 -29.43
CA ILE A 323 -30.94 -9.17 -29.92
C ILE A 323 -32.28 -9.91 -30.00
N GLU A 324 -33.11 -9.83 -28.96
CA GLU A 324 -34.45 -10.43 -28.94
C GLU A 324 -35.34 -9.87 -30.05
N GLN A 325 -35.36 -8.54 -30.24
CA GLN A 325 -36.13 -7.88 -31.30
C GLN A 325 -35.62 -8.25 -32.70
N SER A 326 -34.31 -8.40 -32.88
CA SER A 326 -33.71 -8.86 -34.15
C SER A 326 -33.95 -10.34 -34.44
N ASN A 327 -34.21 -11.16 -33.41
CA ASN A 327 -34.52 -12.59 -33.50
C ASN A 327 -36.03 -12.88 -33.56
N ILE A 328 -36.90 -11.86 -33.62
CA ILE A 328 -38.31 -12.05 -33.95
C ILE A 328 -38.37 -12.43 -35.44
N PRO A 329 -38.81 -13.66 -35.82
CA PRO A 329 -39.01 -13.96 -37.23
C PRO A 329 -40.11 -13.03 -37.75
N PHE A 330 -39.82 -12.23 -38.76
CA PHE A 330 -40.84 -11.54 -39.54
C PHE A 330 -41.82 -12.58 -40.11
N PHE A 331 -42.93 -12.82 -39.42
CA PHE A 331 -44.01 -13.67 -39.89
C PHE A 331 -44.90 -12.88 -40.88
N LEU A 332 -44.62 -13.11 -42.18
CA LEU A 332 -45.54 -13.29 -43.34
C LEU A 332 -46.28 -12.05 -43.94
N PRO A 333 -46.88 -12.08 -45.18
CA PRO A 333 -47.23 -13.22 -46.10
C PRO A 333 -47.28 -12.93 -47.65
N VAL A 334 -46.39 -13.38 -48.57
CA VAL A 334 -46.71 -13.39 -50.04
C VAL A 334 -45.89 -14.41 -50.88
N ALA A 335 -46.07 -15.72 -50.69
CA ALA A 335 -45.49 -16.71 -51.64
C ALA A 335 -46.37 -17.94 -51.90
N ALA A 336 -47.66 -17.88 -51.59
CA ALA A 336 -48.59 -19.00 -51.76
C ALA A 336 -49.85 -18.67 -52.58
N ALA A 337 -49.81 -17.64 -53.43
CA ALA A 337 -50.93 -17.26 -54.30
C ALA A 337 -50.55 -17.10 -55.78
N LEU A 338 -49.46 -17.71 -56.23
CA LEU A 338 -49.12 -17.82 -57.66
C LEU A 338 -49.29 -19.26 -58.14
N SER A 339 -50.53 -19.76 -58.14
CA SER A 339 -50.96 -20.92 -58.94
C SER A 339 -52.49 -21.01 -58.98
N SER A 340 -53.11 -20.18 -59.81
CA SER A 340 -54.36 -20.40 -60.57
C SER A 340 -54.95 -19.02 -60.90
N GLU A 341 -54.70 -18.53 -62.10
CA GLU A 341 -55.59 -18.66 -63.26
C GLU A 341 -56.76 -17.66 -63.27
N LEU A 342 -56.78 -16.90 -64.39
CA LEU A 342 -57.92 -16.38 -65.13
C LEU A 342 -58.44 -14.95 -64.87
N PHE A 343 -58.24 -14.16 -65.93
CA PHE A 343 -59.25 -13.33 -66.62
C PHE A 343 -59.47 -11.85 -66.20
N VAL A 344 -59.02 -10.99 -67.14
CA VAL A 344 -59.76 -9.91 -67.83
C VAL A 344 -59.88 -8.52 -67.18
N ASP A 345 -59.05 -7.64 -67.77
CA ASP A 345 -59.34 -6.32 -68.36
C ASP A 345 -59.52 -5.03 -67.54
N SER A 346 -58.75 -4.06 -68.05
CA SER A 346 -59.01 -2.62 -68.20
C SER A 346 -58.81 -1.67 -67.01
N SER A 347 -57.80 -0.81 -67.23
CA SER A 347 -57.77 0.63 -66.92
C SER A 347 -57.72 1.05 -65.44
N VAL A 348 -56.63 1.71 -65.06
CA VAL A 348 -56.52 3.18 -64.89
C VAL A 348 -55.18 3.48 -64.19
N GLU A 349 -54.53 4.55 -64.64
CA GLU A 349 -53.28 5.14 -64.15
C GLU A 349 -53.34 5.53 -62.67
N GLU A 350 -52.24 5.40 -61.91
CA GLU A 350 -51.58 6.50 -61.18
C GLU A 350 -50.43 6.02 -60.26
N GLU A 351 -49.26 6.60 -60.52
CA GLU A 351 -48.18 7.10 -59.64
C GLU A 351 -47.53 6.32 -58.47
N LEU A 352 -46.21 6.56 -58.40
CA LEU A 352 -45.20 6.05 -57.48
C LEU A 352 -45.33 6.61 -56.05
N SER A 353 -45.00 5.79 -55.04
CA SER A 353 -43.79 5.94 -54.18
C SER A 353 -43.93 5.15 -52.88
N SER A 354 -43.05 4.16 -52.66
CA SER A 354 -42.98 3.38 -51.43
C SER A 354 -41.56 3.39 -50.87
N GLU A 355 -41.22 4.46 -50.16
CA GLU A 355 -40.06 4.51 -49.24
C GLU A 355 -40.55 5.04 -47.88
N ALA A 356 -41.22 4.19 -47.10
CA ALA A 356 -41.55 4.50 -45.72
C ALA A 356 -41.81 3.20 -44.94
N SER A 357 -40.76 2.56 -44.42
CA SER A 357 -40.95 1.58 -43.34
C SER A 357 -39.72 1.25 -42.49
N CYS A 358 -38.49 1.69 -42.83
CA CYS A 358 -37.31 1.37 -42.00
C CYS A 358 -36.77 2.54 -41.17
N ASP A 359 -37.23 3.77 -41.40
CA ASP A 359 -36.64 4.96 -40.78
C ASP A 359 -37.31 5.33 -39.43
N GLY A 360 -38.58 4.93 -39.23
CA GLY A 360 -39.35 5.26 -38.03
C GLY A 360 -38.96 4.47 -36.79
N GLU A 361 -38.63 3.18 -36.94
CA GLU A 361 -38.21 2.34 -35.80
C GLU A 361 -36.80 2.68 -35.32
N LEU A 362 -35.87 2.96 -36.24
CA LEU A 362 -34.52 3.44 -35.90
C LEU A 362 -34.57 4.81 -35.21
N GLN A 363 -35.41 5.75 -35.67
CA GLN A 363 -35.58 7.04 -35.01
C GLN A 363 -36.27 6.93 -33.64
N ALA A 364 -37.18 5.96 -33.45
CA ALA A 364 -37.80 5.70 -32.15
C ALA A 364 -36.80 5.09 -31.16
N ILE A 365 -35.97 4.14 -31.61
CA ILE A 365 -34.90 3.52 -30.83
C ILE A 365 -33.83 4.55 -30.44
N MET A 366 -33.46 5.47 -31.36
CA MET A 366 -32.52 6.56 -31.07
C MET A 366 -33.10 7.60 -30.10
N ARG A 367 -34.41 7.90 -30.18
CA ARG A 367 -35.07 8.81 -29.22
C ARG A 367 -35.18 8.22 -27.82
N GLU A 368 -35.40 6.92 -27.68
CA GLU A 368 -35.36 6.25 -26.37
C GLU A 368 -33.93 6.21 -25.80
N PHE A 369 -32.92 6.05 -26.66
CA PHE A 369 -31.50 6.14 -26.28
C PHE A 369 -31.13 7.54 -25.77
N ASP A 370 -31.53 8.60 -26.48
CA ASP A 370 -31.27 10.00 -26.09
C ASP A 370 -32.05 10.42 -24.82
N GLN A 371 -33.23 9.86 -24.57
CA GLN A 371 -33.97 10.08 -23.32
C GLN A 371 -33.37 9.33 -22.12
N MET A 372 -32.68 8.20 -22.34
CA MET A 372 -31.98 7.45 -21.29
C MET A 372 -30.57 7.98 -20.98
N PHE A 373 -29.94 8.72 -21.90
CA PHE A 373 -28.61 9.30 -21.74
C PHE A 373 -28.58 10.76 -22.26
N PRO A 374 -28.91 11.77 -21.43
CA PRO A 374 -28.72 13.16 -21.81
C PRO A 374 -27.22 13.47 -21.82
N LEU A 375 -26.61 13.40 -23.00
CA LEU A 375 -25.22 13.76 -23.22
C LEU A 375 -25.16 15.20 -23.74
N GLU A 376 -24.64 16.14 -22.94
CA GLU A 376 -23.99 17.32 -23.51
C GLU A 376 -22.57 16.91 -23.95
N PHE A 377 -22.39 16.67 -25.24
CA PHE A 377 -21.07 16.65 -25.85
C PHE A 377 -20.87 17.94 -26.65
N PRO A 378 -19.77 18.70 -26.44
CA PRO A 378 -19.40 19.76 -27.37
C PRO A 378 -19.03 19.13 -28.71
N SER A 379 -19.48 19.73 -29.80
CA SER A 379 -19.28 19.29 -31.17
C SER A 379 -17.80 19.13 -31.52
N VAL A 380 -17.33 17.88 -31.66
CA VAL A 380 -16.01 17.58 -32.21
C VAL A 380 -16.14 17.22 -33.68
N ASN A 381 -15.43 17.98 -34.51
CA ASN A 381 -15.39 17.86 -35.97
C ASN A 381 -14.62 16.58 -36.39
N LEU A 382 -15.27 15.69 -37.13
CA LEU A 382 -14.83 14.31 -37.43
C LEU A 382 -13.73 14.19 -38.53
N ASN A 383 -12.99 15.25 -38.85
CA ASN A 383 -11.99 15.23 -39.92
C ASN A 383 -10.52 15.14 -39.45
N SER A 384 -10.25 14.84 -38.18
CA SER A 384 -8.89 14.58 -37.73
C SER A 384 -8.86 13.47 -36.70
N LEU A 385 -8.58 12.22 -37.13
CA LEU A 385 -7.96 11.15 -36.34
C LEU A 385 -7.80 9.89 -37.20
N THR A 386 -6.99 9.98 -38.27
CA THR A 386 -6.25 8.83 -38.78
C THR A 386 -4.84 8.86 -38.18
N GLN A 387 -4.71 8.48 -36.91
CA GLN A 387 -3.43 7.98 -36.39
C GLN A 387 -3.68 7.28 -35.04
N GLY A 388 -3.52 5.97 -35.06
CA GLY A 388 -3.77 5.10 -33.91
C GLY A 388 -2.78 5.36 -32.77
N HIS A 389 -3.31 5.33 -31.55
CA HIS A 389 -2.55 5.06 -30.33
C HIS A 389 -3.35 4.06 -29.49
N LYS A 390 -2.68 2.96 -29.11
CA LYS A 390 -3.21 1.92 -28.22
C LYS A 390 -3.43 2.52 -26.83
N ILE A 391 -4.65 2.39 -26.32
CA ILE A 391 -5.00 2.63 -24.91
C ILE A 391 -4.70 1.33 -24.15
N PRO A 392 -3.90 1.32 -23.07
CA PRO A 392 -3.72 0.13 -22.25
C PRO A 392 -4.96 -0.09 -21.35
N MET A 393 -5.39 -1.35 -21.25
CA MET A 393 -6.50 -1.78 -20.39
C MET A 393 -6.15 -1.65 -18.89
N PRO A 394 -7.14 -1.43 -18.01
CA PRO A 394 -6.94 -1.47 -16.57
C PRO A 394 -6.75 -2.92 -16.07
N LEU A 395 -5.99 -3.05 -14.99
CA LEU A 395 -5.68 -4.31 -14.31
C LEU A 395 -6.96 -5.09 -13.94
N SER A 396 -7.02 -6.34 -14.39
CA SER A 396 -7.91 -7.36 -13.87
C SER A 396 -7.49 -7.71 -12.44
N LEU A 397 -8.31 -7.34 -11.45
CA LEU A 397 -8.25 -7.92 -10.11
C LEU A 397 -8.74 -9.37 -10.18
N ALA A 398 -7.84 -10.32 -9.92
CA ALA A 398 -8.22 -11.67 -9.55
C ALA A 398 -8.81 -11.64 -8.14
N VAL A 399 -10.12 -11.84 -8.05
CA VAL A 399 -10.83 -12.17 -6.82
C VAL A 399 -10.38 -13.58 -6.41
N PHE A 400 -9.66 -13.71 -5.29
CA PHE A 400 -9.43 -15.00 -4.66
C PHE A 400 -10.70 -15.38 -3.90
N ASP A 401 -11.36 -16.41 -4.40
CA ASP A 401 -12.45 -17.13 -3.73
C ASP A 401 -11.82 -17.96 -2.59
N SER A 402 -12.22 -17.66 -1.36
CA SER A 402 -11.95 -18.50 -0.21
C SER A 402 -13.06 -19.55 -0.13
N SER A 403 -12.80 -20.72 -0.71
CA SER A 403 -13.62 -21.91 -0.51
C SER A 403 -12.89 -22.87 0.43
N ASP A 404 -13.62 -23.30 1.44
CA ASP A 404 -13.32 -24.35 2.40
C ASP A 404 -12.66 -25.59 1.77
N ASP A 405 -11.72 -26.19 2.49
CA ASP A 405 -11.54 -27.64 2.49
C ASP A 405 -11.19 -28.08 3.91
N SER A 406 -12.24 -28.46 4.63
CA SER A 406 -12.22 -29.36 5.77
C SER A 406 -12.29 -30.79 5.25
N ASP A 407 -11.19 -31.55 5.43
CA ASP A 407 -11.15 -32.89 6.04
C ASP A 407 -9.70 -33.42 6.13
#